data_AF-A0A356GKN5-F1
#
_entry.id   AF-A0A356GKN5-F1
#
_cell.length_a   1.000
_cell.length_b   1.000
_cell.length_c   1.000
_cell.angle_alpha   90.00
_cell.angle_beta   90.00
_cell.angle_gamma   90.00
#
_symmetry.space_group_name_H-M   'P 1'
#
loop_
_entity.id
_entity.type
_entity.pdbx_description
1 polymer ?
#
loop_
_entity_poly.entity_id
_entity_poly.type
_entity_poly.pdbx_seq_one_letter_code
_entity_poly.pdbx_strand_id
1 'polypeptide(L)'
;MWHVTVEPYEKKRLFIFTHVTTSYTLIFYGLKTKYLKNIDLYFKESLKKALVFDGFTPAAADAFIEHQGSVSFGKTNNRSIISNTTQRKFSAYGFLDHISLDDVFQKITSHRVNQMLGIGYKTPRELMEELIQTLLDITSSHVGYELDINIVLEDDHVMRRIIVPNHYTLDDLHIVIQKVFGWKNMHLHEFINMNNDKSYTPLYDDIDGFELSLNSKSMSLNDAFDTFDEWVYTYDFGDDWKHHIFCRMSIHQNEPIRTLCTQFEGENIPENVGGVPGYHTYKKIMSDINHNEYNSYKNWLKAIEYEPFNHLFVNMSLREEWPLGFKSSLLKLIGNKL
;
A
#
# COMPACT_ATOMS: atom_id res chain seq x y z
N MET A 1 -23.75 9.14 -15.19
CA MET A 1 -23.10 9.64 -16.44
C MET A 1 -21.60 9.68 -16.23
N TRP A 2 -20.83 9.24 -17.23
CA TRP A 2 -19.37 9.18 -17.18
C TRP A 2 -18.77 10.09 -18.24
N HIS A 3 -17.64 10.71 -17.91
CA HIS A 3 -16.84 11.47 -18.85
C HIS A 3 -15.46 10.82 -19.00
N VAL A 4 -14.92 10.79 -20.22
CA VAL A 4 -13.60 10.21 -20.49
C VAL A 4 -12.64 11.25 -21.02
N THR A 5 -11.47 11.33 -20.40
CA THR A 5 -10.30 12.06 -20.91
C THR A 5 -9.28 11.06 -21.44
N VAL A 6 -8.68 11.37 -22.59
CA VAL A 6 -7.68 10.50 -23.24
C VAL A 6 -6.38 11.30 -23.41
N GLU A 7 -5.29 10.78 -22.87
CA GLU A 7 -3.98 11.44 -22.86
C GLU A 7 -2.90 10.49 -23.39
N PRO A 8 -1.92 10.99 -24.15
CA PRO A 8 -0.71 10.22 -24.43
C PRO A 8 0.11 10.04 -23.15
N TYR A 9 0.61 8.83 -22.90
CA TYR A 9 1.57 8.56 -21.84
C TYR A 9 2.53 7.46 -22.31
N GLU A 10 3.82 7.78 -22.30
CA GLU A 10 4.87 6.97 -22.92
C GLU A 10 4.50 6.52 -24.36
N LYS A 11 4.47 5.20 -24.59
CA LYS A 11 4.16 4.58 -25.90
C LYS A 11 2.68 4.28 -26.09
N LYS A 12 1.83 4.51 -25.07
CA LYS A 12 0.40 4.16 -25.09
C LYS A 12 -0.47 5.38 -24.72
N ARG A 13 -1.74 5.14 -24.42
CA ARG A 13 -2.71 6.15 -24.01
C ARG A 13 -3.30 5.80 -22.66
N LEU A 14 -3.49 6.81 -21.83
CA LEU A 14 -4.30 6.76 -20.61
C LEU A 14 -5.72 7.17 -20.94
N PHE A 15 -6.69 6.38 -20.46
CA PHE A 15 -8.10 6.70 -20.51
C PHE A 15 -8.60 6.85 -19.09
N ILE A 16 -9.09 8.04 -18.77
CA ILE A 16 -9.50 8.43 -17.42
C ILE A 16 -11.00 8.65 -17.46
N PHE A 17 -11.75 7.68 -16.95
CA PHE A 17 -13.20 7.75 -16.87
C PHE A 17 -13.58 8.28 -15.50
N THR A 18 -14.33 9.38 -15.46
CA THR A 18 -14.74 10.04 -14.22
C THR A 18 -16.27 10.13 -14.16
N HIS A 19 -16.86 9.64 -13.07
CA HIS A 19 -18.27 9.76 -12.81
C HIS A 19 -18.62 11.21 -12.48
N VAL A 20 -19.59 11.78 -13.20
CA VAL A 20 -19.88 13.21 -13.15
C VAL A 20 -20.32 13.70 -11.77
N THR A 21 -21.11 12.89 -11.05
CA THR A 21 -21.71 13.28 -9.76
C THR A 21 -20.75 13.09 -8.59
N THR A 22 -19.94 12.03 -8.64
CA THR A 22 -19.14 11.57 -7.48
C THR A 22 -17.64 11.75 -7.69
N SER A 23 -17.20 12.15 -8.88
CA SER A 23 -15.78 12.17 -9.28
C SER A 23 -15.08 10.81 -9.25
N TYR A 24 -15.82 9.72 -9.07
CA TYR A 24 -15.26 8.37 -8.99
C TYR A 24 -14.59 8.02 -10.32
N THR A 25 -13.35 7.58 -10.26
CA THR A 25 -12.44 7.55 -11.40
C THR A 25 -11.92 6.15 -11.65
N LEU A 26 -11.92 5.74 -12.92
CA LEU A 26 -11.31 4.51 -13.43
C LEU A 26 -10.23 4.88 -14.44
N ILE A 27 -9.06 4.29 -14.28
CA ILE A 27 -7.89 4.54 -15.13
C ILE A 27 -7.60 3.28 -15.94
N PHE A 28 -7.43 3.47 -17.24
CA PHE A 28 -7.02 2.40 -18.14
C PHE A 28 -5.77 2.82 -18.91
N TYR A 29 -4.81 1.92 -19.02
CA TYR A 29 -3.58 2.12 -19.76
C TYR A 29 -3.53 1.19 -20.98
N GLY A 30 -3.36 1.76 -22.17
CA GLY A 30 -3.16 0.96 -23.37
C GLY A 30 -4.39 0.22 -23.90
N LEU A 31 -5.59 0.74 -23.68
CA LEU A 31 -6.82 0.22 -24.29
C LEU A 31 -6.67 0.09 -25.82
N LYS A 32 -6.59 -1.17 -26.29
CA LYS A 32 -6.49 -1.53 -27.71
C LYS A 32 -7.85 -1.57 -28.40
N THR A 33 -7.87 -1.51 -29.73
CA THR A 33 -9.08 -1.54 -30.57
C THR A 33 -10.03 -2.70 -30.26
N LYS A 34 -9.51 -3.88 -29.86
CA LYS A 34 -10.33 -5.04 -29.50
C LYS A 34 -11.27 -4.77 -28.32
N TYR A 35 -10.84 -3.96 -27.35
CA TYR A 35 -11.66 -3.59 -26.19
C TYR A 35 -12.70 -2.52 -26.55
N LEU A 36 -12.39 -1.64 -27.50
CA LEU A 36 -13.31 -0.58 -27.92
C LEU A 36 -14.59 -1.14 -28.54
N LYS A 37 -14.55 -2.31 -29.19
CA LYS A 37 -15.74 -2.97 -29.76
C LYS A 37 -16.75 -3.40 -28.69
N ASN A 38 -16.27 -3.75 -27.49
CA ASN A 38 -17.08 -4.22 -26.36
C ASN A 38 -16.84 -3.34 -25.12
N ILE A 39 -16.64 -2.04 -25.33
CA ILE A 39 -16.20 -1.13 -24.26
C ILE A 39 -17.20 -1.05 -23.12
N ASP A 40 -18.51 -1.17 -23.40
CA ASP A 40 -19.56 -1.18 -22.36
C ASP A 40 -19.37 -2.34 -21.38
N LEU A 41 -19.23 -3.57 -21.89
CA LEU A 41 -19.02 -4.76 -21.07
C LEU A 41 -17.73 -4.65 -20.27
N TYR A 42 -16.63 -4.31 -20.94
CA TYR A 42 -15.32 -4.20 -20.31
C TYR A 42 -15.29 -3.09 -19.24
N PHE A 43 -15.97 -1.97 -19.49
CA PHE A 43 -16.10 -0.88 -18.54
C PHE A 43 -16.90 -1.30 -17.31
N LYS A 44 -18.05 -1.96 -17.49
CA LYS A 44 -18.89 -2.46 -16.38
C LYS A 44 -18.17 -3.49 -15.52
N GLU A 45 -17.48 -4.44 -16.13
CA GLU A 45 -16.65 -5.40 -15.41
C GLU A 45 -15.53 -4.72 -14.61
N SER A 46 -14.85 -3.74 -15.22
CA SER A 46 -13.79 -2.98 -14.54
C SER A 46 -14.33 -2.11 -13.41
N LEU A 47 -15.50 -1.50 -13.60
CA LEU A 47 -16.21 -0.74 -12.57
C LEU A 47 -16.60 -1.62 -11.39
N LYS A 48 -17.13 -2.83 -11.64
CA LYS A 48 -17.44 -3.79 -10.57
C LYS A 48 -16.18 -4.14 -9.77
N LYS A 49 -15.08 -4.45 -10.46
CA LYS A 49 -13.79 -4.74 -9.81
C LYS A 49 -13.29 -3.56 -8.99
N ALA A 50 -13.40 -2.33 -9.50
CA ALA A 50 -12.99 -1.13 -8.78
C ALA A 50 -13.81 -0.91 -7.51
N LEU A 51 -15.14 -1.02 -7.60
CA LEU A 51 -16.03 -0.83 -6.46
C LEU A 51 -15.75 -1.87 -5.38
N VAL A 52 -15.65 -3.15 -5.73
CA VAL A 52 -15.32 -4.20 -4.75
C VAL A 52 -13.95 -3.96 -4.12
N PHE A 53 -12.95 -3.55 -4.90
CA PHE A 53 -11.62 -3.22 -4.37
C PHE A 53 -11.62 -1.97 -3.47
N ASP A 54 -12.51 -1.01 -3.70
CA ASP A 54 -12.73 0.18 -2.85
C ASP A 54 -13.61 -0.10 -1.62
N GLY A 55 -13.89 -1.38 -1.34
CA GLY A 55 -14.60 -1.82 -0.14
C GLY A 55 -16.11 -1.79 -0.26
N PHE A 56 -16.68 -1.73 -1.47
CA PHE A 56 -18.12 -1.92 -1.67
C PHE A 56 -18.49 -3.40 -1.68
N THR A 57 -19.67 -3.76 -1.16
CA THR A 57 -20.16 -5.14 -1.30
C THR A 57 -20.40 -5.49 -2.77
N PRO A 58 -20.29 -6.76 -3.19
CA PRO A 58 -20.64 -7.17 -4.55
C PRO A 58 -22.07 -6.78 -4.93
N ALA A 59 -23.02 -6.86 -3.99
CA ALA A 59 -24.41 -6.45 -4.19
C ALA A 59 -24.56 -4.94 -4.42
N ALA A 60 -23.82 -4.12 -3.65
CA ALA A 60 -23.76 -2.67 -3.84
C ALA A 60 -23.19 -2.28 -5.21
N ALA A 61 -22.13 -2.96 -5.63
CA ALA A 61 -21.54 -2.75 -6.95
C ALA A 61 -22.52 -3.13 -8.08
N ASP A 62 -23.20 -4.27 -7.97
CA ASP A 62 -24.18 -4.73 -8.95
C ASP A 62 -25.38 -3.78 -9.05
N ALA A 63 -25.97 -3.39 -7.91
CA ALA A 63 -27.08 -2.44 -7.87
C ALA A 63 -26.73 -1.10 -8.52
N PHE A 64 -25.52 -0.58 -8.29
CA PHE A 64 -25.07 0.65 -8.93
C PHE A 64 -24.93 0.51 -10.45
N ILE A 65 -24.34 -0.59 -10.92
CA ILE A 65 -24.14 -0.86 -12.34
C ILE A 65 -25.48 -1.01 -13.07
N GLU A 66 -26.43 -1.72 -12.47
CA GLU A 66 -27.80 -1.85 -13.00
C GLU A 66 -28.52 -0.50 -13.07
N HIS A 67 -28.36 0.35 -12.04
CA HIS A 67 -28.97 1.68 -11.99
C HIS A 67 -28.42 2.64 -13.08
N GLN A 68 -27.17 2.50 -13.51
CA GLN A 68 -26.59 3.37 -14.56
C GLN A 68 -27.20 3.13 -15.96
N GLY A 69 -27.85 1.99 -16.21
CA GLY A 69 -28.47 1.67 -17.49
C GLY A 69 -27.49 1.52 -18.66
N SER A 70 -27.93 1.88 -19.87
CA SER A 70 -27.11 1.78 -21.09
C SER A 70 -26.09 2.92 -21.20
N VAL A 71 -24.83 2.59 -21.50
CA VAL A 71 -23.77 3.59 -21.73
C VAL A 71 -23.95 4.27 -23.09
N SER A 72 -23.92 5.60 -23.11
CA SER A 72 -23.90 6.41 -24.33
C SER A 72 -22.68 7.33 -24.35
N PHE A 73 -22.10 7.53 -25.54
CA PHE A 73 -20.91 8.35 -25.74
C PHE A 73 -21.28 9.65 -26.43
N GLY A 74 -20.83 10.79 -25.87
CA GLY A 74 -21.08 12.12 -26.42
C GLY A 74 -20.03 13.13 -25.97
N LYS A 75 -19.85 14.20 -26.76
CA LYS A 75 -19.00 15.34 -26.35
C LYS A 75 -19.70 16.15 -25.27
N THR A 76 -18.95 16.66 -24.29
CA THR A 76 -19.48 17.59 -23.27
C THR A 76 -18.81 18.95 -23.38
N ASN A 77 -19.60 20.02 -23.24
CA ASN A 77 -19.13 21.40 -23.14
C ASN A 77 -19.34 21.98 -21.71
N ASN A 78 -19.70 21.12 -20.74
CA ASN A 78 -19.95 21.56 -19.38
C ASN A 78 -18.62 21.85 -18.65
N ARG A 79 -18.36 23.13 -18.37
CA ARG A 79 -17.12 23.61 -17.77
C ARG A 79 -16.83 23.00 -16.39
N SER A 80 -17.85 22.74 -15.57
CA SER A 80 -17.69 22.14 -14.25
C SER A 80 -17.23 20.68 -14.36
N ILE A 81 -17.84 19.91 -15.26
CA ILE A 81 -17.44 18.51 -15.55
C ILE A 81 -16.00 18.47 -16.05
N ILE A 82 -15.63 19.38 -16.96
CA ILE A 82 -14.28 19.46 -17.51
C ILE A 82 -13.25 19.80 -16.42
N SER A 83 -13.55 20.78 -15.56
CA SER A 83 -12.64 21.19 -14.47
C SER A 83 -12.41 20.06 -13.47
N ASN A 84 -13.48 19.38 -13.03
CA ASN A 84 -13.39 18.25 -12.11
C ASN A 84 -12.58 17.08 -12.71
N THR A 85 -12.86 16.71 -13.96
CA THR A 85 -12.11 15.64 -14.64
C THR A 85 -10.64 16.02 -14.81
N THR A 86 -10.34 17.29 -15.13
CA THR A 86 -8.97 17.78 -15.23
C THR A 86 -8.22 17.63 -13.91
N GLN A 87 -8.88 17.89 -12.78
CA GLN A 87 -8.30 17.66 -11.46
C GLN A 87 -8.02 16.17 -11.22
N ARG A 88 -8.97 15.27 -11.55
CA ARG A 88 -8.76 13.81 -11.43
C ARG A 88 -7.62 13.31 -12.30
N LYS A 89 -7.45 13.88 -13.49
CA LYS A 89 -6.28 13.63 -14.34
C LYS A 89 -4.96 13.99 -13.64
N PHE A 90 -4.88 15.17 -13.03
CA PHE A 90 -3.67 15.56 -12.30
C PHE A 90 -3.42 14.65 -11.09
N SER A 91 -4.46 14.22 -10.38
CA SER A 91 -4.34 13.20 -9.33
C SER A 91 -3.75 11.89 -9.85
N ALA A 92 -4.19 11.42 -11.02
CA ALA A 92 -3.66 10.20 -11.64
C ALA A 92 -2.17 10.29 -11.96
N TYR A 93 -1.66 11.49 -12.27
CA TYR A 93 -0.24 11.69 -12.57
C TYR A 93 0.68 11.45 -11.36
N GLY A 94 0.15 11.59 -10.15
CA GLY A 94 0.89 11.29 -8.91
C GLY A 94 1.14 9.79 -8.68
N PHE A 95 0.54 8.91 -9.50
CA PHE A 95 0.61 7.46 -9.31
C PHE A 95 1.00 6.72 -10.61
N LEU A 96 1.71 7.39 -11.51
CA LEU A 96 2.12 6.79 -12.79
C LEU A 96 3.16 5.67 -12.61
N ASP A 97 3.97 5.74 -11.56
CA ASP A 97 4.91 4.70 -11.14
C ASP A 97 4.23 3.44 -10.57
N HIS A 98 2.92 3.48 -10.32
CA HIS A 98 2.10 2.33 -9.96
C HIS A 98 1.51 1.61 -11.18
N ILE A 99 1.71 2.12 -12.40
CA ILE A 99 1.10 1.53 -13.60
C ILE A 99 1.66 0.12 -13.82
N SER A 100 0.76 -0.86 -13.88
CA SER A 100 1.05 -2.21 -14.38
C SER A 100 1.09 -2.17 -15.90
N LEU A 101 2.19 -2.67 -16.49
CA LEU A 101 2.33 -2.76 -17.94
C LEU A 101 1.54 -3.93 -18.56
N ASP A 102 1.21 -4.92 -17.73
CA ASP A 102 0.50 -6.15 -18.11
C ASP A 102 -1.02 -5.98 -18.05
N ASP A 103 -1.50 -5.08 -17.19
CA ASP A 103 -2.92 -4.83 -17.01
C ASP A 103 -3.41 -3.63 -17.83
N VAL A 104 -4.59 -3.77 -18.43
CA VAL A 104 -5.24 -2.64 -19.10
C VAL A 104 -5.99 -1.77 -18.10
N PHE A 105 -6.65 -2.38 -17.10
CA PHE A 105 -7.34 -1.65 -16.04
C PHE A 105 -6.39 -1.43 -14.86
N GLN A 106 -6.11 -0.18 -14.53
CA GLN A 106 -5.16 0.22 -13.49
C GLN A 106 -5.89 0.33 -12.14
N LYS A 107 -6.16 -0.83 -11.53
CA LYS A 107 -6.96 -0.97 -10.30
C LYS A 107 -6.41 -0.12 -9.14
N ILE A 108 -5.12 -0.27 -8.83
CA ILE A 108 -4.44 0.43 -7.72
C ILE A 108 -4.44 1.95 -7.94
N THR A 109 -4.07 2.40 -9.13
CA THR A 109 -4.08 3.84 -9.48
C THR A 109 -5.49 4.42 -9.37
N SER A 110 -6.52 3.69 -9.81
CA SER A 110 -7.92 4.11 -9.69
C SER A 110 -8.34 4.26 -8.23
N HIS A 111 -8.02 3.26 -7.40
CA HIS A 111 -8.25 3.29 -5.95
C HIS A 111 -7.62 4.53 -5.31
N ARG A 112 -6.31 4.76 -5.53
CA ARG A 112 -5.59 5.89 -4.94
C ARG A 112 -6.22 7.23 -5.30
N VAL A 113 -6.60 7.44 -6.56
CA VAL A 113 -7.32 8.65 -6.99
C VAL A 113 -8.70 8.80 -6.34
N ASN A 114 -9.38 7.69 -6.06
CA ASN A 114 -10.70 7.68 -5.40
C ASN A 114 -10.65 7.93 -3.89
N GLN A 115 -9.48 7.80 -3.27
CA GLN A 115 -9.25 8.18 -1.87
C GLN A 115 -8.77 9.64 -1.72
N MET A 116 -8.37 10.29 -2.81
CA MET A 116 -7.99 11.72 -2.75
C MET A 116 -9.21 12.63 -2.68
N LEU A 117 -9.10 13.72 -1.91
CA LEU A 117 -10.15 14.74 -1.77
C LEU A 117 -10.75 15.13 -3.13
N GLY A 118 -12.06 15.00 -3.24
CA GLY A 118 -12.86 15.30 -4.41
C GLY A 118 -13.76 16.52 -4.18
N ILE A 119 -15.03 16.41 -4.55
CA ILE A 119 -16.00 17.49 -4.47
C ILE A 119 -16.39 17.71 -3.00
N GLY A 120 -16.38 18.98 -2.56
CA GLY A 120 -16.89 19.35 -1.23
C GLY A 120 -16.09 18.75 -0.07
N TYR A 121 -14.77 18.54 -0.24
CA TYR A 121 -13.88 17.90 0.74
C TYR A 121 -14.21 16.43 1.07
N LYS A 122 -15.06 15.79 0.26
CA LYS A 122 -15.31 14.34 0.33
C LYS A 122 -14.51 13.62 -0.74
N THR A 123 -14.07 12.41 -0.44
CA THR A 123 -13.41 11.56 -1.43
C THR A 123 -14.43 11.05 -2.46
N PRO A 124 -14.00 10.74 -3.69
CA PRO A 124 -14.89 10.10 -4.66
C PRO A 124 -15.54 8.80 -4.17
N ARG A 125 -14.84 8.03 -3.33
CA ARG A 125 -15.38 6.82 -2.70
C ARG A 125 -16.51 7.14 -1.73
N GLU A 126 -16.38 8.16 -0.87
CA GLU A 126 -17.45 8.62 0.03
C GLU A 126 -18.67 9.11 -0.74
N LEU A 127 -18.48 9.90 -1.79
CA LEU A 127 -19.58 10.39 -2.63
C LEU A 127 -20.27 9.24 -3.38
N MET A 128 -19.51 8.22 -3.79
CA MET A 128 -20.06 7.02 -4.39
C MET A 128 -20.88 6.23 -3.37
N GLU A 129 -20.41 6.11 -2.14
CA GLU A 129 -21.16 5.46 -1.06
C GLU A 129 -22.49 6.17 -0.78
N GLU A 130 -22.49 7.50 -0.66
CA GLU A 130 -23.73 8.29 -0.49
C GLU A 130 -24.73 8.07 -1.63
N LEU A 131 -24.23 7.93 -2.87
CA LEU A 131 -25.07 7.64 -4.01
C LEU A 131 -25.66 6.23 -3.95
N ILE A 132 -24.86 5.21 -3.61
CA ILE A 132 -25.30 3.82 -3.57
C ILE A 132 -26.22 3.55 -2.36
N GLN A 133 -26.04 4.28 -1.25
CA GLN A 133 -26.93 4.20 -0.08
C GLN A 133 -28.38 4.59 -0.40
N THR A 134 -28.63 5.30 -1.51
CA THR A 134 -29.99 5.56 -2.00
C THR A 134 -30.66 4.31 -2.61
N LEU A 135 -29.88 3.25 -2.88
CA LEU A 135 -30.30 2.01 -3.53
C LEU A 135 -30.29 0.82 -2.57
N LEU A 136 -29.34 0.76 -1.63
CA LEU A 136 -29.13 -0.36 -0.70
C LEU A 136 -28.61 0.12 0.67
N ASP A 137 -29.05 -0.54 1.75
CA ASP A 137 -28.66 -0.20 3.13
C ASP A 137 -27.23 -0.63 3.46
N ILE A 138 -26.77 -1.78 2.95
CA ILE A 138 -25.42 -2.33 3.22
C ILE A 138 -24.54 -2.11 1.99
N THR A 139 -23.74 -1.06 2.05
CA THR A 139 -22.88 -0.65 0.93
C THR A 139 -21.44 -1.14 1.05
N SER A 140 -20.94 -1.36 2.26
CA SER A 140 -19.51 -1.57 2.52
C SER A 140 -19.17 -2.95 3.10
N SER A 141 -18.06 -3.53 2.62
CA SER A 141 -17.40 -4.71 3.17
C SER A 141 -15.90 -4.58 2.88
N HIS A 142 -15.10 -4.54 3.93
CA HIS A 142 -13.66 -4.34 3.86
C HIS A 142 -12.92 -5.64 4.15
N VAL A 143 -11.85 -5.86 3.39
CA VAL A 143 -10.99 -7.05 3.49
C VAL A 143 -9.61 -6.62 3.96
N GLY A 144 -9.02 -7.40 4.86
CA GLY A 144 -7.65 -7.25 5.30
C GLY A 144 -6.98 -8.59 5.53
N TYR A 145 -5.71 -8.55 5.90
CA TYR A 145 -4.92 -9.73 6.19
C TYR A 145 -4.23 -9.60 7.53
N GLU A 146 -4.21 -10.70 8.29
CA GLU A 146 -3.32 -10.84 9.45
C GLU A 146 -2.04 -11.55 9.00
N LEU A 147 -0.90 -10.85 9.12
CA LEU A 147 0.40 -11.33 8.68
C LEU A 147 1.33 -11.50 9.89
N ASP A 148 1.97 -12.66 9.99
CA ASP A 148 3.12 -12.88 10.87
C ASP A 148 4.40 -12.54 10.11
N ILE A 149 5.22 -11.64 10.65
CA ILE A 149 6.50 -11.24 10.05
C ILE A 149 7.59 -11.60 11.04
N ASN A 150 8.44 -12.55 10.68
CA ASN A 150 9.56 -13.03 11.49
C ASN A 150 10.86 -12.67 10.79
N ILE A 151 11.77 -11.97 11.46
CA ILE A 151 13.13 -11.84 10.91
C ILE A 151 13.89 -13.15 11.14
N VAL A 152 14.63 -13.59 10.14
CA VAL A 152 15.41 -14.82 10.18
C VAL A 152 16.70 -14.53 10.95
N LEU A 153 16.75 -15.01 12.19
CA LEU A 153 17.90 -14.94 13.09
C LEU A 153 18.24 -16.36 13.57
N GLU A 154 19.50 -16.61 13.92
CA GLU A 154 19.94 -17.95 14.35
C GLU A 154 19.44 -18.30 15.76
N ASP A 155 19.77 -17.45 16.74
CA ASP A 155 19.54 -17.72 18.17
C ASP A 155 18.53 -16.75 18.83
N ASP A 156 17.88 -15.90 18.03
CA ASP A 156 16.99 -14.85 18.50
C ASP A 156 15.62 -14.91 17.81
N HIS A 157 14.60 -14.44 18.50
CA HIS A 157 13.26 -14.34 17.93
C HIS A 157 12.80 -12.88 17.98
N VAL A 158 12.69 -12.27 16.80
CA VAL A 158 12.12 -10.92 16.63
C VAL A 158 11.03 -11.02 15.56
N MET A 159 9.82 -10.60 15.92
CA MET A 159 8.65 -10.79 15.07
C MET A 159 7.56 -9.79 15.39
N ARG A 160 6.69 -9.57 14.41
CA ARG A 160 5.55 -8.66 14.50
C ARG A 160 4.37 -9.32 13.81
N ARG A 161 3.22 -9.38 14.50
CA ARG A 161 1.94 -9.72 13.89
C ARG A 161 1.21 -8.44 13.55
N ILE A 162 0.84 -8.27 12.29
CA ILE A 162 0.17 -7.07 11.81
C ILE A 162 -1.17 -7.39 11.14
N ILE A 163 -2.09 -6.43 11.20
CA ILE A 163 -3.28 -6.38 10.36
C ILE A 163 -3.06 -5.28 9.33
N VAL A 164 -3.33 -5.56 8.06
CA VAL A 164 -3.19 -4.62 6.94
C VAL A 164 -4.41 -4.70 6.00
N PRO A 165 -4.84 -3.58 5.39
CA PRO A 165 -5.89 -3.60 4.36
C PRO A 165 -5.46 -4.33 3.09
N ASN A 166 -6.39 -4.98 2.39
CA ASN A 166 -6.09 -5.71 1.15
C ASN A 166 -5.67 -4.79 -0.02
N HIS A 167 -6.07 -3.52 0.01
CA HIS A 167 -5.78 -2.56 -1.07
C HIS A 167 -4.35 -1.98 -1.00
N TYR A 168 -3.62 -2.23 0.09
CA TYR A 168 -2.19 -1.91 0.17
C TYR A 168 -1.43 -2.64 -0.93
N THR A 169 -0.32 -2.08 -1.37
CA THR A 169 0.64 -2.74 -2.25
C THR A 169 1.73 -3.43 -1.43
N LEU A 170 2.58 -4.25 -2.08
CA LEU A 170 3.79 -4.74 -1.44
C LEU A 170 4.71 -3.57 -1.01
N ASP A 171 4.73 -2.48 -1.75
CA ASP A 171 5.47 -1.26 -1.37
C ASP A 171 4.86 -0.56 -0.13
N ASP A 172 3.53 -0.52 -0.02
CA ASP A 172 2.87 -0.03 1.21
C ASP A 172 3.19 -0.96 2.41
N LEU A 173 3.20 -2.28 2.19
CA LEU A 173 3.60 -3.27 3.20
C LEU A 173 5.06 -3.08 3.62
N HIS A 174 5.96 -2.75 2.69
CA HIS A 174 7.33 -2.39 3.02
C HIS A 174 7.38 -1.23 4.03
N ILE A 175 6.62 -0.16 3.81
CA ILE A 175 6.54 0.97 4.76
C ILE A 175 6.00 0.52 6.13
N VAL A 176 5.02 -0.39 6.16
CA VAL A 176 4.51 -0.97 7.41
C VAL A 176 5.61 -1.76 8.12
N ILE A 177 6.34 -2.62 7.41
CA ILE A 177 7.46 -3.41 7.97
C ILE A 177 8.51 -2.47 8.58
N GLN A 178 8.93 -1.45 7.84
CA GLN A 178 9.88 -0.45 8.32
C GLN A 178 9.42 0.20 9.64
N LYS A 179 8.14 0.58 9.73
CA LYS A 179 7.56 1.16 10.96
C LYS A 179 7.52 0.18 12.12
N VAL A 180 7.16 -1.09 11.91
CA VAL A 180 7.02 -2.06 13.01
C VAL A 180 8.35 -2.63 13.50
N PHE A 181 9.41 -2.57 12.69
CA PHE A 181 10.77 -2.95 13.08
C PHE A 181 11.68 -1.76 13.44
N GLY A 182 11.19 -0.52 13.32
CA GLY A 182 11.92 0.68 13.71
C GLY A 182 13.01 1.11 12.73
N TRP A 183 12.90 0.70 11.46
CA TRP A 183 13.84 1.05 10.40
C TRP A 183 13.47 2.34 9.69
N LYS A 184 14.45 2.86 8.93
CA LYS A 184 14.42 4.21 8.35
C LYS A 184 14.30 4.21 6.84
N ASN A 185 14.10 3.06 6.20
CA ASN A 185 14.03 2.88 4.76
C ASN A 185 15.21 3.53 4.03
N MET A 186 16.42 3.23 4.51
CA MET A 186 17.67 3.75 3.97
C MET A 186 18.19 2.90 2.80
N HIS A 187 17.68 1.67 2.66
CA HIS A 187 18.24 0.67 1.76
C HIS A 187 17.21 0.07 0.82
N LEU A 188 17.72 -0.63 -0.20
CA LEU A 188 16.89 -1.37 -1.16
C LEU A 188 16.17 -2.54 -0.48
N HIS A 189 15.09 -2.98 -1.11
CA HIS A 189 14.31 -4.12 -0.62
C HIS A 189 13.71 -4.94 -1.76
N GLU A 190 13.31 -6.17 -1.43
CA GLU A 190 12.69 -7.12 -2.35
C GLU A 190 11.65 -7.97 -1.62
N PHE A 191 10.59 -8.34 -2.34
CA PHE A 191 9.67 -9.40 -1.93
C PHE A 191 9.76 -10.57 -2.91
N ILE A 192 9.87 -11.79 -2.39
CA ILE A 192 9.82 -13.01 -3.17
C ILE A 192 8.59 -13.82 -2.75
N ASN A 193 7.76 -14.20 -3.71
CA ASN A 193 6.64 -15.10 -3.50
C ASN A 193 7.14 -16.55 -3.46
N MET A 194 6.99 -17.24 -2.34
CA MET A 194 7.54 -18.59 -2.16
C MET A 194 6.79 -19.68 -2.94
N ASN A 195 5.60 -19.38 -3.46
CA ASN A 195 4.81 -20.34 -4.25
C ASN A 195 5.21 -20.36 -5.73
N ASN A 196 5.81 -19.30 -6.25
CA ASN A 196 6.10 -19.16 -7.69
C ASN A 196 7.45 -18.49 -8.01
N ASP A 197 8.27 -18.21 -7.00
CA ASP A 197 9.60 -17.61 -7.09
C ASP A 197 9.67 -16.25 -7.81
N LYS A 198 8.52 -15.56 -7.96
CA LYS A 198 8.52 -14.21 -8.55
C LYS A 198 9.05 -13.20 -7.55
N SER A 199 10.00 -12.40 -8.03
CA SER A 199 10.55 -11.25 -7.32
C SER A 199 9.74 -9.97 -7.63
N TYR A 200 9.59 -9.14 -6.60
CA TYR A 200 8.96 -7.84 -6.65
C TYR A 200 9.83 -6.80 -5.96
N THR A 201 10.14 -5.73 -6.69
CA THR A 201 10.89 -4.57 -6.18
C THR A 201 10.22 -3.28 -6.62
N PRO A 202 10.54 -2.13 -6.01
CA PRO A 202 10.33 -0.86 -6.69
C PRO A 202 11.01 -0.92 -8.06
N LEU A 203 10.42 -0.33 -9.10
CA LEU A 203 11.06 -0.27 -10.41
C LEU A 203 12.35 0.55 -10.28
N TYR A 204 13.49 -0.15 -10.29
CA TYR A 204 14.82 0.43 -10.31
C TYR A 204 15.32 0.41 -11.76
N ASP A 205 14.92 1.40 -12.55
CA ASP A 205 15.17 1.43 -14.00
C ASP A 205 16.66 1.34 -14.39
N ASP A 206 17.59 1.55 -13.45
CA ASP A 206 19.04 1.64 -13.69
C ASP A 206 19.89 0.71 -12.78
N ILE A 207 19.32 -0.35 -12.17
CA ILE A 207 20.08 -1.27 -11.31
C ILE A 207 20.18 -2.66 -11.95
N ASP A 208 21.41 -3.08 -12.28
CA ASP A 208 21.72 -4.42 -12.80
C ASP A 208 21.21 -5.51 -11.84
N GLY A 209 20.55 -6.53 -12.40
CA GLY A 209 20.02 -7.67 -11.65
C GLY A 209 18.54 -7.61 -11.28
N PHE A 210 17.84 -6.50 -11.58
CA PHE A 210 16.39 -6.34 -11.35
C PHE A 210 15.57 -6.36 -12.65
N GLU A 211 16.14 -6.72 -13.79
CA GLU A 211 15.50 -6.61 -15.11
C GLU A 211 14.27 -7.52 -15.28
N LEU A 212 14.18 -8.58 -14.47
CA LEU A 212 13.07 -9.53 -14.46
C LEU A 212 12.10 -9.33 -13.29
N SER A 213 12.40 -8.39 -12.39
CA SER A 213 11.61 -8.11 -11.19
C SER A 213 10.31 -7.42 -11.57
N LEU A 214 9.22 -7.83 -10.91
CA LEU A 214 7.92 -7.19 -11.08
C LEU A 214 7.82 -5.96 -10.18
N ASN A 215 6.93 -5.02 -10.52
CA ASN A 215 6.78 -3.78 -9.75
C ASN A 215 5.99 -4.04 -8.44
N SER A 216 6.63 -3.84 -7.29
CA SER A 216 6.00 -3.95 -5.96
C SER A 216 4.87 -2.93 -5.76
N LYS A 217 4.93 -1.77 -6.44
CA LYS A 217 3.91 -0.71 -6.40
C LYS A 217 2.65 -1.04 -7.17
N SER A 218 2.68 -2.04 -8.06
CA SER A 218 1.53 -2.49 -8.84
C SER A 218 0.97 -3.85 -8.37
N MET A 219 1.51 -4.42 -7.28
CA MET A 219 1.04 -5.67 -6.69
C MET A 219 0.28 -5.38 -5.39
N SER A 220 -1.05 -5.50 -5.41
CA SER A 220 -1.87 -5.30 -4.21
C SER A 220 -1.85 -6.54 -3.30
N LEU A 221 -2.01 -6.37 -1.99
CA LEU A 221 -2.07 -7.49 -1.04
C LEU A 221 -3.24 -8.43 -1.35
N ASN A 222 -4.33 -7.88 -1.88
CA ASN A 222 -5.46 -8.65 -2.41
C ASN A 222 -5.08 -9.64 -3.51
N ASP A 223 -4.06 -9.34 -4.31
CA ASP A 223 -3.59 -10.20 -5.40
C ASP A 223 -2.32 -10.98 -4.99
N ALA A 224 -1.63 -10.55 -3.93
CA ALA A 224 -0.39 -11.14 -3.45
C ALA A 224 -0.61 -12.29 -2.44
N PHE A 225 -1.66 -12.19 -1.62
CA PHE A 225 -1.89 -13.11 -0.50
C PHE A 225 -3.23 -13.84 -0.60
N ASP A 226 -3.14 -15.16 -0.61
CA ASP A 226 -4.16 -16.06 -0.09
C ASP A 226 -3.84 -16.48 1.36
N THR A 227 -4.79 -17.16 2.02
CA THR A 227 -4.55 -17.67 3.38
C THR A 227 -3.50 -18.78 3.34
N PHE A 228 -2.54 -18.72 4.26
CA PHE A 228 -1.36 -19.60 4.35
C PHE A 228 -0.29 -19.40 3.28
N ASP A 229 -0.35 -18.32 2.52
CA ASP A 229 0.76 -17.93 1.65
C ASP A 229 1.99 -17.48 2.44
N GLU A 230 3.14 -17.77 1.86
CA GLU A 230 4.45 -17.43 2.39
C GLU A 230 5.22 -16.55 1.42
N TRP A 231 5.88 -15.54 1.97
CA TRP A 231 6.71 -14.59 1.24
C TRP A 231 8.01 -14.36 2.00
N VAL A 232 9.07 -14.04 1.27
CA VAL A 232 10.32 -13.54 1.85
C VAL A 232 10.45 -12.07 1.53
N TYR A 233 10.67 -11.24 2.55
CA TYR A 233 11.01 -9.82 2.41
C TYR A 233 12.46 -9.59 2.83
N THR A 234 13.29 -9.14 1.90
CA THR A 234 14.70 -8.81 2.16
C THR A 234 14.85 -7.30 2.20
N TYR A 235 15.47 -6.77 3.25
CA TYR A 235 15.82 -5.35 3.40
C TYR A 235 17.33 -5.22 3.59
N ASP A 236 17.92 -4.21 2.96
CA ASP A 236 19.36 -3.98 2.95
C ASP A 236 20.13 -5.17 2.37
N PHE A 237 20.44 -5.12 1.06
CA PHE A 237 21.20 -6.20 0.42
C PHE A 237 22.66 -6.29 0.89
N GLY A 238 23.16 -5.31 1.64
CA GLY A 238 24.47 -5.39 2.31
C GLY A 238 24.40 -6.23 3.58
N ASP A 239 23.43 -5.94 4.45
CA ASP A 239 23.24 -6.64 5.72
C ASP A 239 22.36 -7.91 5.62
N ASP A 240 21.63 -8.08 4.52
CA ASP A 240 20.76 -9.21 4.15
C ASP A 240 19.67 -9.53 5.19
N TRP A 241 18.93 -8.51 5.63
CA TRP A 241 17.83 -8.71 6.59
C TRP A 241 16.62 -9.39 5.96
N LYS A 242 16.57 -10.72 6.07
CA LYS A 242 15.48 -11.55 5.57
C LYS A 242 14.36 -11.71 6.58
N HIS A 243 13.13 -11.52 6.12
CA HIS A 243 11.92 -11.73 6.87
C HIS A 243 11.08 -12.78 6.19
N HIS A 244 10.59 -13.74 6.96
CA HIS A 244 9.53 -14.63 6.54
C HIS A 244 8.19 -14.01 6.90
N ILE A 245 7.34 -13.84 5.89
CA ILE A 245 5.98 -13.30 6.02
C ILE A 245 5.01 -14.45 5.77
N PHE A 246 4.16 -14.72 6.75
CA PHE A 246 3.13 -15.75 6.67
C PHE A 246 1.74 -15.13 6.81
N CYS A 247 0.88 -15.38 5.82
CA CYS A 247 -0.51 -14.94 5.86
C CYS A 247 -1.35 -15.90 6.72
N ARG A 248 -1.72 -15.49 7.93
CA ARG A 248 -2.49 -16.34 8.85
C ARG A 248 -3.93 -16.51 8.42
N MET A 249 -4.58 -15.40 8.05
CA MET A 249 -5.99 -15.36 7.67
C MET A 249 -6.35 -14.08 6.93
N SER A 250 -7.46 -14.15 6.19
CA SER A 250 -8.18 -12.95 5.73
C SER A 250 -9.21 -12.51 6.77
N ILE A 251 -9.36 -11.20 6.94
CA ILE A 251 -10.31 -10.54 7.84
C ILE A 251 -11.37 -9.85 6.97
N HIS A 252 -12.65 -10.04 7.31
CA HIS A 252 -13.79 -9.45 6.62
C HIS A 252 -14.68 -8.72 7.64
N GLN A 253 -14.93 -7.43 7.42
CA GLN A 253 -15.78 -6.63 8.30
C GLN A 253 -16.41 -5.44 7.56
N ASN A 254 -17.49 -4.89 8.11
CA ASN A 254 -18.17 -3.75 7.50
C ASN A 254 -17.37 -2.45 7.66
N GLU A 255 -16.66 -2.30 8.77
CA GLU A 255 -15.82 -1.14 9.06
C GLU A 255 -14.47 -1.19 8.34
N PRO A 256 -13.86 -0.05 7.98
CA PRO A 256 -12.53 -0.02 7.39
C PRO A 256 -11.49 -0.77 8.23
N ILE A 257 -10.64 -1.55 7.57
CA ILE A 257 -9.51 -2.23 8.21
C ILE A 257 -8.49 -1.16 8.64
N ARG A 258 -8.14 -1.15 9.92
CA ARG A 258 -7.07 -0.30 10.45
C ARG A 258 -5.77 -1.07 10.53
N THR A 259 -4.70 -0.47 10.03
CA THR A 259 -3.36 -1.03 10.13
C THR A 259 -2.91 -1.04 11.58
N LEU A 260 -2.56 -2.21 12.11
CA LEU A 260 -2.21 -2.40 13.53
C LEU A 260 -1.16 -3.49 13.69
N CYS A 261 -0.22 -3.31 14.59
CA CYS A 261 0.60 -4.39 15.15
C CYS A 261 -0.16 -4.99 16.35
N THR A 262 -0.60 -6.23 16.26
CA THR A 262 -1.43 -6.89 17.27
C THR A 262 -0.63 -7.73 18.25
N GLN A 263 0.52 -8.28 17.83
CA GLN A 263 1.44 -9.04 18.69
C GLN A 263 2.89 -8.75 18.30
N PHE A 264 3.80 -8.90 19.26
CA PHE A 264 5.23 -8.69 19.08
C PHE A 264 6.02 -9.47 20.14
N GLU A 265 7.28 -9.72 19.84
CA GLU A 265 8.32 -10.18 20.73
C GLU A 265 9.68 -9.78 20.10
N GLY A 266 10.70 -9.64 20.94
CA GLY A 266 12.02 -9.17 20.53
C GLY A 266 12.10 -7.65 20.28
N GLU A 267 13.30 -7.10 20.51
CA GLU A 267 13.63 -5.69 20.33
C GLU A 267 13.80 -5.30 18.86
N ASN A 268 13.84 -4.00 18.58
CA ASN A 268 14.22 -3.50 17.26
C ASN A 268 15.69 -3.82 16.95
N ILE A 269 16.01 -3.99 15.67
CA ILE A 269 17.39 -4.20 15.21
C ILE A 269 17.93 -2.88 14.68
N PRO A 270 19.08 -2.38 15.18
CA PRO A 270 19.64 -1.11 14.72
C PRO A 270 19.99 -1.13 13.23
N GLU A 271 19.71 -0.03 12.53
CA GLU A 271 20.15 0.20 11.15
C GLU A 271 21.68 0.10 11.03
N ASN A 272 22.16 -0.55 9.96
CA ASN A 272 23.59 -0.71 9.65
C ASN A 272 24.41 -1.37 10.77
N VAL A 273 23.81 -2.31 11.52
CA VAL A 273 24.53 -3.05 12.58
C VAL A 273 25.49 -4.09 12.01
N GLY A 274 25.42 -4.40 10.71
CA GLY A 274 26.32 -5.35 10.03
C GLY A 274 25.73 -6.75 9.92
N GLY A 275 24.45 -6.85 9.58
CA GLY A 275 23.72 -8.10 9.43
C GLY A 275 23.63 -8.91 10.74
N VAL A 276 23.24 -10.17 10.62
CA VAL A 276 23.07 -11.08 11.77
C VAL A 276 24.34 -11.16 12.65
N PRO A 277 25.57 -11.29 12.11
CA PRO A 277 26.79 -11.32 12.94
C PRO A 277 27.02 -10.01 13.71
N GLY A 278 26.73 -8.88 13.07
CA GLY A 278 26.79 -7.56 13.67
C GLY A 278 25.80 -7.40 14.82
N TYR A 279 24.57 -7.89 14.64
CA TYR A 279 23.55 -7.88 15.68
C TYR A 279 23.93 -8.68 16.93
N HIS A 280 24.51 -9.87 16.77
CA HIS A 280 25.02 -10.66 17.89
C HIS A 280 26.15 -9.94 18.63
N THR A 281 27.06 -9.30 17.89
CA THR A 281 28.14 -8.50 18.46
C THR A 281 27.60 -7.32 19.26
N TYR A 282 26.67 -6.57 18.67
CA TYR A 282 25.93 -5.48 19.32
C TYR A 282 25.29 -5.94 20.63
N LYS A 283 24.51 -7.03 20.60
CA LYS A 283 23.85 -7.55 21.81
C LYS A 283 24.84 -7.90 22.91
N LYS A 284 25.92 -8.60 22.56
CA LYS A 284 26.97 -8.97 23.50
C LYS A 284 27.58 -7.73 24.17
N ILE A 285 27.95 -6.73 23.38
CA ILE A 285 28.56 -5.49 23.89
C ILE A 285 27.58 -4.72 24.78
N MET A 286 26.33 -4.57 24.34
CA MET A 286 25.34 -3.81 25.09
C MET A 286 24.84 -4.50 26.36
N SER A 287 25.09 -5.81 26.51
CA SER A 287 24.77 -6.56 27.73
C SER A 287 25.75 -6.34 28.89
N ASP A 288 26.95 -5.81 28.63
CA ASP A 288 27.97 -5.52 29.64
C ASP A 288 28.38 -4.05 29.60
N ILE A 289 27.92 -3.27 30.59
CA ILE A 289 28.25 -1.85 30.72
C ILE A 289 29.75 -1.58 30.93
N ASN A 290 30.53 -2.58 31.35
CA ASN A 290 31.98 -2.49 31.52
C ASN A 290 32.76 -2.92 30.28
N HIS A 291 32.08 -3.38 29.21
CA HIS A 291 32.72 -3.72 27.96
C HIS A 291 33.45 -2.49 27.40
N ASN A 292 34.69 -2.67 26.94
CA ASN A 292 35.53 -1.58 26.44
C ASN A 292 34.87 -0.77 25.31
N GLU A 293 34.06 -1.42 24.49
CA GLU A 293 33.31 -0.81 23.37
C GLU A 293 31.91 -0.30 23.72
N TYR A 294 31.42 -0.49 24.95
CA TYR A 294 30.04 -0.12 25.34
C TYR A 294 29.71 1.34 25.04
N ASN A 295 30.59 2.27 25.42
CA ASN A 295 30.39 3.70 25.18
C ASN A 295 30.44 4.06 23.68
N SER A 296 31.22 3.33 22.88
CA SER A 296 31.27 3.52 21.43
C SER A 296 29.94 3.17 20.79
N TYR A 297 29.42 1.97 21.08
CA TYR A 297 28.11 1.51 20.60
C TYR A 297 26.98 2.41 21.09
N LYS A 298 26.97 2.80 22.36
CA LYS A 298 25.98 3.73 22.89
C LYS A 298 25.96 5.07 22.13
N ASN A 299 27.13 5.61 21.78
CA ASN A 299 27.22 6.84 21.00
C ASN A 299 26.77 6.65 19.54
N TRP A 300 27.11 5.50 18.94
CA TRP A 300 26.66 5.14 17.59
C TRP A 300 25.14 4.99 17.51
N LEU A 301 24.52 4.25 18.43
CA LEU A 301 23.06 4.10 18.54
C LEU A 301 22.36 5.46 18.64
N LYS A 302 22.93 6.39 19.41
CA LYS A 302 22.41 7.75 19.51
C LYS A 302 22.53 8.51 18.18
N ALA A 303 23.64 8.36 17.47
CA ALA A 303 23.88 9.03 16.19
C ALA A 303 22.93 8.55 15.09
N ILE A 304 22.60 7.26 15.08
CA ILE A 304 21.59 6.69 14.17
C ILE A 304 20.17 6.87 14.70
N GLU A 305 19.98 7.57 15.83
CA GLU A 305 18.69 7.75 16.52
C GLU A 305 17.94 6.42 16.69
N TYR A 306 18.64 5.37 17.14
CA TYR A 306 18.03 4.09 17.47
C TYR A 306 16.99 4.26 18.58
N GLU A 307 15.84 3.63 18.39
CA GLU A 307 14.74 3.64 19.34
C GLU A 307 14.36 2.21 19.74
N PRO A 308 14.36 1.89 21.05
CA PRO A 308 13.85 0.62 21.55
C PRO A 308 12.42 0.38 21.11
N PHE A 309 12.03 -0.88 20.98
CA PHE A 309 10.67 -1.20 20.54
C PHE A 309 9.64 -0.68 21.55
N ASN A 310 8.61 0.00 21.03
CA ASN A 310 7.48 0.44 21.83
C ASN A 310 6.19 0.22 21.06
N HIS A 311 5.38 -0.74 21.53
CA HIS A 311 4.16 -1.18 20.85
C HIS A 311 3.12 -0.07 20.66
N LEU A 312 2.97 0.82 21.65
CA LEU A 312 2.05 1.96 21.56
C LEU A 312 2.49 2.91 20.45
N PHE A 313 3.77 3.26 20.43
CA PHE A 313 4.34 4.16 19.43
C PHE A 313 4.33 3.58 18.02
N VAL A 314 4.61 2.30 17.87
CA VAL A 314 4.42 1.59 16.60
C VAL A 314 2.97 1.70 16.13
N ASN A 315 2.00 1.40 16.98
CA ASN A 315 0.59 1.50 16.59
C ASN A 315 0.11 2.94 16.34
N MET A 316 0.72 3.94 16.97
CA MET A 316 0.48 5.34 16.63
C MET A 316 1.05 5.69 15.24
N SER A 317 2.26 5.25 14.93
CA SER A 317 2.89 5.52 13.63
C SER A 317 2.22 4.82 12.45
N LEU A 318 1.50 3.73 12.70
CA LEU A 318 0.67 3.06 11.70
C LEU A 318 -0.67 3.78 11.40
N ARG A 319 -1.15 4.63 12.32
CA ARG A 319 -2.43 5.36 12.17
C ARG A 319 -2.28 6.70 11.47
N GLU A 320 -1.15 7.37 11.69
CA GLU A 320 -0.86 8.67 11.10
C GLU A 320 -0.03 8.47 9.82
N GLU A 321 -0.18 9.37 8.84
CA GLU A 321 0.78 9.55 7.74
C GLU A 321 2.12 10.10 8.27
N TRP A 322 2.60 9.60 9.41
CA TRP A 322 3.87 9.99 9.97
C TRP A 322 5.00 9.48 9.07
N PRO A 323 6.02 10.33 8.82
CA PRO A 323 7.24 9.89 8.15
C PRO A 323 7.90 8.76 8.96
N LEU A 324 8.73 7.96 8.29
CA LEU A 324 9.49 6.86 8.88
C LEU A 324 10.38 7.32 10.06
N GLY A 325 10.49 6.49 11.10
CA GLY A 325 11.17 6.79 12.36
C GLY A 325 10.32 7.63 13.34
N PHE A 326 10.40 7.35 14.64
CA PHE A 326 9.72 8.17 15.64
C PHE A 326 10.53 9.46 15.84
N LYS A 327 9.90 10.63 15.70
CA LYS A 327 10.57 11.87 16.09
C LYS A 327 10.52 11.99 17.61
N SER A 328 11.56 11.56 18.30
CA SER A 328 11.78 11.80 19.74
C SER A 328 11.64 13.29 20.15
N SER A 329 11.80 14.23 19.21
CA SER A 329 11.55 15.66 19.43
C SER A 329 10.07 16.03 19.61
N LEU A 330 9.14 15.27 19.00
CA LEU A 330 7.69 15.42 19.21
C LEU A 330 7.23 14.77 20.52
N LEU A 331 7.94 13.74 21.00
CA LEU A 331 7.67 13.14 22.32
C LEU A 331 7.86 14.12 23.48
N LYS A 332 8.80 15.06 23.38
CA LYS A 332 8.96 16.14 24.38
C LYS A 332 7.74 17.06 24.48
N LEU A 333 6.91 17.14 23.43
CA LEU A 333 5.70 17.96 23.42
C LEU A 333 4.51 17.23 24.05
N ILE A 334 4.43 15.90 23.92
CA ILE A 334 3.31 15.10 24.45
C ILE A 334 3.57 14.65 25.90
N GLY A 335 4.82 14.32 26.25
CA GLY A 335 5.21 13.91 27.60
C GLY A 335 5.16 15.01 28.66
N ASN A 336 4.93 16.28 28.29
CA ASN A 336 4.70 17.38 29.22
C ASN A 336 3.19 17.62 29.51
N LYS A 337 2.30 16.75 29.04
CA LYS A 337 0.84 16.87 29.21
C LYS A 337 0.15 15.63 29.80
N LEU A 338 0.91 14.65 30.27
CA LEU A 338 0.45 13.57 31.16
C LEU A 338 1.25 13.67 32.46
#